data_AF-A0A5A8D5T4-F1
#
_entry.id   AF-A0A5A8D5T4-F1
#
_cell.length_a   1.000
_cell.length_b   1.000
_cell.length_c   1.000
_cell.angle_alpha   90.00
_cell.angle_beta   90.00
_cell.angle_gamma   90.00
#
_symmetry.space_group_name_H-M   'P 1'
#
loop_
_entity.id
_entity.type
_entity.pdbx_description
1 polymer ?
#
loop_
_entity_poly.entity_id
_entity_poly.type
_entity_poly.pdbx_seq_one_letter_code
_entity_poly.pdbx_strand_id
1 'polypeptide(L)'
;MADAEAAPAPAAAIETREGYRNLTEDGGVQLKTISEGSGAQPKEGEEVVAHYEGFLDDGSMFDSSRERGTEFKFRLGKGQVIQAWDVAFAAMKVGEKASLVASSDYAYGDTGSGAKIPPKATLRFEVELVGVNPAEPSDMSAADLLAAMNALKASGTEKLKAGDVAGALADYQRGTTCGGEFQSQDWRREELSEEERATVDPLAMALANNASLAALKLKDWSVAQTQASEAARIAYRLMDAGDESVKPKLARSLYRSAVALRELGDMDSARQDIVEAHKLAPGDRAVVAEYNTLRGILAKEAARQKRMARAMFSDSMYTDKRDIKVWRGPLPRVFFDLAIDGKTEGRVEMELRPDVAPKCSENFRALCTGEKGVGQSGKPLHYKGSSFHRIIPGFMCQGGDFTAGNGTGGESIYGHKFDDEAFTLKHDSPYLLSMANAGPNTNGSQFFITTAVTPHLDGKHVVFGRVVSGFDVIKAAEAVGSAEGPTSVPVIIEDCGVVEPEAAKEEAAEKPAEEAAAAEAEAEAEAEADAAAADASA
;
A
#
# COMPACT_ATOMS: atom_id res chain seq x y z
N MET A 1 36.02 -44.93 42.89
CA MET A 1 36.53 -45.81 41.85
C MET A 1 35.33 -46.23 41.03
N ALA A 2 35.03 -45.48 39.99
CA ALA A 2 34.02 -45.85 39.02
C ALA A 2 34.69 -46.78 38.03
N ASP A 3 34.08 -47.93 37.79
CA ASP A 3 34.53 -48.93 36.82
C ASP A 3 34.78 -48.25 35.47
N ALA A 4 36.04 -48.25 35.05
CA ALA A 4 36.40 -47.99 33.67
C ALA A 4 35.93 -49.19 32.86
N GLU A 5 34.77 -49.04 32.22
CA GLU A 5 34.28 -49.97 31.21
C GLU A 5 35.37 -50.10 30.14
N ALA A 6 36.00 -51.28 30.11
CA ALA A 6 37.07 -51.58 29.17
C ALA A 6 36.55 -51.38 27.74
N ALA A 7 37.25 -50.56 26.95
CA ALA A 7 36.96 -50.40 25.54
C ALA A 7 36.86 -51.80 24.88
N PRO A 8 35.79 -52.08 24.10
CA PRO A 8 35.62 -53.37 23.46
C PRO A 8 36.85 -53.68 22.59
N ALA A 9 37.30 -54.94 22.62
CA ALA A 9 38.41 -55.41 21.78
C ALA A 9 38.13 -55.04 20.31
N PRO A 10 39.16 -54.62 19.53
CA PRO A 10 38.96 -54.27 18.13
C PRO A 10 38.33 -55.47 17.40
N ALA A 11 37.22 -55.21 16.72
CA ALA A 11 36.57 -56.21 15.87
C ALA A 11 37.60 -56.80 14.90
N ALA A 12 37.55 -58.11 14.67
CA ALA A 12 38.46 -58.76 13.72
C ALA A 12 38.32 -58.10 12.35
N ALA A 13 39.44 -57.70 11.74
CA ALA A 13 39.44 -57.05 10.43
C ALA A 13 38.72 -57.90 9.38
N ILE A 14 37.76 -57.29 8.68
CA ILE A 14 36.97 -57.95 7.64
C ILE A 14 37.84 -58.08 6.38
N GLU A 15 37.90 -59.28 5.80
CA GLU A 15 38.65 -59.51 4.57
C GLU A 15 38.12 -58.63 3.42
N THR A 16 39.03 -58.01 2.69
CA THR A 16 38.70 -57.18 1.53
C THR A 16 38.17 -58.05 0.40
N ARG A 17 36.98 -57.70 -0.11
CA ARG A 17 36.39 -58.39 -1.27
C ARG A 17 37.19 -58.09 -2.54
N GLU A 18 37.20 -59.05 -3.47
CA GLU A 18 37.98 -58.93 -4.70
C GLU A 18 37.58 -57.68 -5.53
N GLY A 19 38.57 -56.80 -5.75
CA GLY A 19 38.39 -55.55 -6.48
C GLY A 19 37.77 -54.41 -5.66
N TYR A 20 37.56 -54.57 -4.36
CA TYR A 20 37.19 -53.49 -3.45
C TYR A 20 38.43 -52.90 -2.77
N ARG A 21 38.36 -51.61 -2.43
CA ARG A 21 39.30 -50.93 -1.52
C ARG A 21 38.63 -50.71 -0.17
N ASN A 22 39.36 -50.92 0.92
CA ASN A 22 38.87 -50.62 2.27
C ASN A 22 38.95 -49.10 2.52
N LEU A 23 37.88 -48.52 3.07
CA LEU A 23 37.83 -47.12 3.48
C LEU A 23 37.98 -46.94 5.00
N THR A 24 37.81 -48.00 5.77
CA THR A 24 38.03 -48.05 7.22
C THR A 24 39.13 -49.05 7.56
N GLU A 25 39.83 -48.83 8.68
CA GLU A 25 40.97 -49.67 9.09
C GLU A 25 40.56 -51.13 9.36
N ASP A 26 39.33 -51.34 9.84
CA ASP A 26 38.74 -52.65 10.12
C ASP A 26 38.10 -53.32 8.89
N GLY A 27 38.09 -52.66 7.74
CA GLY A 27 37.44 -53.17 6.51
C GLY A 27 35.92 -53.19 6.55
N GLY A 28 35.30 -52.53 7.54
CA GLY A 28 33.84 -52.41 7.69
C GLY A 28 33.15 -51.62 6.58
N VAL A 29 33.86 -50.71 5.91
CA VAL A 29 33.38 -50.01 4.72
C VAL A 29 34.33 -50.30 3.56
N GLN A 30 33.81 -50.92 2.51
CA GLN A 30 34.58 -51.26 1.31
C GLN A 30 33.91 -50.68 0.06
N LEU A 31 34.70 -50.14 -0.86
CA LEU A 31 34.20 -49.47 -2.07
C LEU A 31 34.89 -50.06 -3.31
N LYS A 32 34.10 -50.31 -4.36
CA LYS A 32 34.60 -50.68 -5.69
C LYS A 32 34.04 -49.71 -6.71
N THR A 33 34.92 -48.91 -7.30
CA THR A 33 34.53 -48.00 -8.38
C THR A 33 34.11 -48.83 -9.62
N ILE A 34 32.90 -48.61 -10.10
CA ILE A 34 32.32 -49.22 -11.30
C ILE A 34 32.58 -48.31 -12.51
N SER A 35 32.40 -47.00 -12.32
CA SER A 35 32.69 -45.96 -13.31
C SER A 35 33.28 -44.75 -12.61
N GLU A 36 34.39 -44.23 -13.11
CA GLU A 36 35.04 -43.06 -12.52
C GLU A 36 34.22 -41.78 -12.74
N GLY A 37 34.18 -40.92 -11.72
CA GLY A 37 33.66 -39.56 -11.80
C GLY A 37 34.78 -38.55 -12.10
N SER A 38 34.43 -37.48 -12.80
CA SER A 38 35.37 -36.40 -13.15
C SER A 38 35.11 -35.09 -12.40
N GLY A 39 34.05 -35.02 -11.61
CA GLY A 39 33.66 -33.81 -10.89
C GLY A 39 34.32 -33.66 -9.52
N ALA A 40 33.82 -32.71 -8.74
CA ALA A 40 34.34 -32.39 -7.41
C ALA A 40 34.18 -33.58 -6.44
N GLN A 41 35.10 -33.68 -5.49
CA GLN A 41 34.97 -34.57 -4.35
C GLN A 41 34.18 -33.85 -3.24
N PRO A 42 33.11 -34.44 -2.68
CA PRO A 42 32.35 -33.83 -1.60
C PRO A 42 33.20 -33.55 -0.36
N LYS A 43 32.93 -32.44 0.31
CA LYS A 43 33.52 -32.06 1.60
C LYS A 43 32.49 -32.17 2.72
N GLU A 44 32.98 -32.27 3.96
CA GLU A 44 32.13 -32.29 5.14
C GLU A 44 31.18 -31.08 5.17
N GLY A 45 29.90 -31.32 5.46
CA GLY A 45 28.85 -30.31 5.48
C GLY A 45 28.18 -30.00 4.13
N GLU A 46 28.78 -30.41 3.01
CA GLU A 46 28.13 -30.28 1.69
C GLU A 46 26.95 -31.25 1.56
N GLU A 47 25.95 -30.85 0.76
CA GLU A 47 24.81 -31.71 0.48
C GLU A 47 25.13 -32.59 -0.74
N VAL A 48 25.18 -33.89 -0.50
CA VAL A 48 25.39 -34.90 -1.52
C VAL A 48 24.06 -35.22 -2.18
N VAL A 49 24.04 -35.19 -3.52
CA VAL A 49 22.92 -35.66 -4.35
C VAL A 49 23.32 -36.98 -4.98
N ALA A 50 22.57 -38.05 -4.69
CA ALA A 50 22.92 -39.40 -5.10
C ALA A 50 21.73 -40.24 -5.57
N HIS A 51 22.03 -41.24 -6.41
CA HIS A 51 21.17 -42.39 -6.63
C HIS A 51 21.74 -43.62 -5.96
N TYR A 52 20.87 -44.50 -5.47
CA TYR A 52 21.29 -45.76 -4.88
C TYR A 52 20.29 -46.89 -5.07
N GLU A 53 20.81 -48.10 -5.02
CA GLU A 53 20.05 -49.34 -4.92
C GLU A 53 20.68 -50.19 -3.81
N GLY A 54 19.89 -50.60 -2.82
CA GLY A 54 20.31 -51.32 -1.63
C GLY A 54 19.91 -52.79 -1.67
N PHE A 55 20.88 -53.67 -1.42
CA PHE A 55 20.75 -55.12 -1.45
C PHE A 55 21.27 -55.76 -0.15
N LEU A 56 20.64 -56.86 0.25
CA LEU A 56 21.20 -57.78 1.25
C LEU A 56 22.29 -58.66 0.62
N ASP A 57 23.06 -59.37 1.44
CA ASP A 57 24.16 -60.22 0.95
C ASP A 57 23.65 -61.42 0.13
N ASP A 58 22.41 -61.84 0.34
CA ASP A 58 21.71 -62.85 -0.49
C ASP A 58 21.28 -62.32 -1.88
N GLY A 59 21.44 -61.01 -2.13
CA GLY A 59 21.10 -60.36 -3.41
C GLY A 59 19.68 -59.80 -3.46
N SER A 60 18.87 -59.95 -2.41
CA SER A 60 17.55 -59.35 -2.35
C SER A 60 17.61 -57.83 -2.17
N MET A 61 16.90 -57.10 -3.02
CA MET A 61 16.82 -55.64 -2.96
C MET A 61 15.84 -55.21 -1.86
N PHE A 62 16.26 -54.33 -0.96
CA PHE A 62 15.40 -53.82 0.11
C PHE A 62 14.91 -52.39 -0.14
N ASP A 63 15.67 -51.60 -0.92
CA ASP A 63 15.33 -50.20 -1.22
C ASP A 63 16.04 -49.65 -2.48
N SER A 64 15.41 -48.71 -3.19
CA SER A 64 15.99 -48.05 -4.38
C SER A 64 15.47 -46.63 -4.53
N SER A 65 16.37 -45.66 -4.75
CA SER A 65 15.95 -44.28 -5.07
C SER A 65 15.45 -44.14 -6.50
N ARG A 66 15.88 -45.02 -7.41
CA ARG A 66 15.44 -45.01 -8.82
C ARG A 66 14.01 -45.51 -8.96
N GLU A 67 13.61 -46.54 -8.21
CA GLU A 67 12.22 -47.01 -8.20
C GLU A 67 11.25 -45.94 -7.68
N ARG A 68 11.71 -45.08 -6.76
CA ARG A 68 10.93 -43.94 -6.27
C ARG A 68 10.91 -42.75 -7.24
N GLY A 69 11.77 -42.75 -8.25
CA GLY A 69 11.92 -41.65 -9.20
C GLY A 69 12.44 -40.36 -8.59
N THR A 70 13.06 -40.41 -7.40
CA THR A 70 13.57 -39.22 -6.69
C THR A 70 15.03 -39.38 -6.31
N GLU A 71 15.81 -38.32 -6.51
CA GLU A 71 17.19 -38.24 -6.04
C GLU A 71 17.22 -38.25 -4.51
N PHE A 72 18.23 -38.91 -3.94
CA PHE A 72 18.44 -38.92 -2.51
C PHE A 72 19.44 -37.84 -2.13
N LYS A 73 19.11 -37.04 -1.12
CA LYS A 73 19.93 -35.91 -0.66
C LYS A 73 20.21 -36.04 0.83
N PHE A 74 21.47 -35.87 1.22
CA PHE A 74 21.88 -35.86 2.62
C PHE A 74 23.12 -35.00 2.83
N ARG A 75 23.34 -34.55 4.06
CA ARG A 75 24.52 -33.76 4.44
C ARG A 75 25.66 -34.67 4.86
N LEU A 76 26.80 -34.53 4.20
CA LEU A 76 27.98 -35.34 4.46
C LEU A 76 28.58 -35.04 5.84
N GLY A 77 28.84 -36.08 6.62
CA GLY A 77 29.50 -36.02 7.92
C GLY A 77 28.59 -35.60 9.08
N LYS A 78 27.27 -35.45 8.84
CA LYS A 78 26.31 -35.08 9.89
C LYS A 78 25.59 -36.28 10.51
N GLY A 79 25.90 -37.52 10.10
CA GLY A 79 25.27 -38.72 10.64
C GLY A 79 23.77 -38.82 10.38
N GLN A 80 23.28 -38.16 9.32
CA GLN A 80 21.88 -38.24 8.88
C GLN A 80 21.56 -39.58 8.21
N VAL A 81 22.60 -40.28 7.79
CA VAL A 81 22.58 -41.59 7.12
C VAL A 81 23.48 -42.56 7.89
N ILE A 82 23.55 -43.81 7.42
CA ILE A 82 24.48 -44.78 7.98
C ILE A 82 25.93 -44.31 7.83
N GLN A 83 26.79 -44.63 8.79
CA GLN A 83 28.18 -44.19 8.81
C GLN A 83 28.95 -44.60 7.54
N ALA A 84 28.64 -45.78 6.98
CA ALA A 84 29.23 -46.25 5.74
C ALA A 84 29.03 -45.29 4.57
N TRP A 85 27.90 -44.57 4.53
CA TRP A 85 27.63 -43.61 3.47
C TRP A 85 28.45 -42.34 3.64
N ASP A 86 28.56 -41.81 4.86
CA ASP A 86 29.41 -40.65 5.14
C ASP A 86 30.87 -40.92 4.75
N VAL A 87 31.39 -42.11 5.07
CA VAL A 87 32.74 -42.53 4.68
C VAL A 87 32.87 -42.74 3.17
N ALA A 88 31.92 -43.43 2.55
CA ALA A 88 31.99 -43.78 1.13
C ALA A 88 31.89 -42.56 0.22
N PHE A 89 30.88 -41.71 0.41
CA PHE A 89 30.65 -40.55 -0.44
C PHE A 89 31.75 -39.49 -0.28
N ALA A 90 32.37 -39.38 0.90
CA ALA A 90 33.56 -38.55 1.09
C ALA A 90 34.76 -38.99 0.23
N ALA A 91 34.82 -40.27 -0.18
CA ALA A 91 35.89 -40.83 -1.01
C ALA A 91 35.56 -40.88 -2.51
N MET A 92 34.36 -40.45 -2.91
CA MET A 92 33.87 -40.49 -4.30
C MET A 92 33.99 -39.13 -5.00
N LYS A 93 33.94 -39.14 -6.34
CA LYS A 93 33.85 -37.91 -7.16
C LYS A 93 32.48 -37.79 -7.83
N VAL A 94 32.03 -36.55 -8.08
CA VAL A 94 30.80 -36.31 -8.86
C VAL A 94 30.88 -36.99 -10.23
N GLY A 95 29.83 -37.75 -10.57
CA GLY A 95 29.73 -38.64 -11.72
C GLY A 95 30.19 -40.08 -11.46
N GLU A 96 30.77 -40.38 -10.30
CA GLU A 96 31.27 -41.73 -9.97
C GLU A 96 30.11 -42.68 -9.65
N LYS A 97 30.18 -43.89 -10.22
CA LYS A 97 29.35 -45.03 -9.83
C LYS A 97 30.21 -46.04 -9.10
N ALA A 98 29.75 -46.50 -7.95
CA ALA A 98 30.51 -47.45 -7.14
C ALA A 98 29.59 -48.48 -6.48
N SER A 99 30.15 -49.66 -6.24
CA SER A 99 29.57 -50.65 -5.34
C SER A 99 30.15 -50.46 -3.95
N LEU A 100 29.30 -50.26 -2.96
CA LEU A 100 29.62 -50.08 -1.55
C LEU A 100 29.20 -51.32 -0.77
N VAL A 101 30.07 -51.82 0.09
CA VAL A 101 29.77 -52.86 1.06
C VAL A 101 29.94 -52.26 2.45
N ALA A 102 28.89 -52.36 3.25
CA ALA A 102 28.83 -51.85 4.61
C ALA A 102 28.58 -53.01 5.58
N SER A 103 29.48 -53.23 6.53
CA SER A 103 29.24 -54.14 7.64
C SER A 103 28.12 -53.61 8.54
N SER A 104 27.59 -54.45 9.42
CA SER A 104 26.52 -54.06 10.33
C SER A 104 26.88 -52.84 11.16
N ASP A 105 28.12 -52.75 11.63
CA ASP A 105 28.57 -51.72 12.59
C ASP A 105 28.59 -50.33 11.96
N TYR A 106 28.81 -50.24 10.64
CA TYR A 106 28.73 -49.00 9.86
C TYR A 106 27.35 -48.83 9.19
N ALA A 107 26.40 -49.73 9.45
CA ALA A 107 25.04 -49.73 8.93
C ALA A 107 23.99 -49.61 10.06
N TYR A 108 23.24 -50.68 10.35
CA TYR A 108 22.15 -50.69 11.36
C TYR A 108 22.45 -51.55 12.61
N GLY A 109 23.71 -51.97 12.75
CA GLY A 109 24.25 -52.67 13.92
C GLY A 109 23.48 -53.94 14.31
N ASP A 110 23.49 -54.20 15.61
CA ASP A 110 22.87 -55.38 16.24
C ASP A 110 21.35 -55.37 16.20
N THR A 111 20.73 -54.24 15.86
CA THR A 111 19.26 -54.10 15.90
C THR A 111 18.63 -54.28 14.52
N GLY A 112 19.35 -53.94 13.44
CA GLY A 112 18.76 -53.88 12.10
C GLY A 112 17.81 -52.71 11.95
N SER A 113 16.98 -52.72 10.90
CA SER A 113 16.03 -51.63 10.61
C SER A 113 14.72 -52.14 10.00
N GLY A 114 13.63 -51.89 10.73
CA GLY A 114 12.30 -52.31 10.35
C GLY A 114 12.18 -53.82 10.13
N ALA A 115 11.25 -54.22 9.25
CA ALA A 115 11.05 -55.62 8.89
C ALA A 115 11.95 -56.11 7.73
N LYS A 116 12.68 -55.18 7.08
CA LYS A 116 13.42 -55.46 5.84
C LYS A 116 14.91 -55.69 6.06
N ILE A 117 15.49 -55.15 7.13
CA ILE A 117 16.93 -55.23 7.40
C ILE A 117 17.14 -56.01 8.71
N PRO A 118 17.61 -57.26 8.64
CA PRO A 118 17.86 -58.06 9.83
C PRO A 118 18.97 -57.48 10.74
N PRO A 119 18.96 -57.83 12.04
CA PRO A 119 20.10 -57.66 12.93
C PRO A 119 21.41 -58.15 12.34
N LYS A 120 22.51 -57.41 12.54
CA LYS A 120 23.87 -57.80 12.09
C LYS A 120 24.02 -58.03 10.59
N ALA A 121 23.10 -57.47 9.78
CA ALA A 121 23.14 -57.63 8.33
C ALA A 121 24.29 -56.82 7.71
N THR A 122 25.03 -57.45 6.80
CA THR A 122 25.92 -56.75 5.86
C THR A 122 25.11 -56.26 4.67
N LEU A 123 25.26 -54.98 4.34
CA LEU A 123 24.51 -54.34 3.26
C LEU A 123 25.43 -54.07 2.07
N ARG A 124 24.87 -54.21 0.88
CA ARG A 124 25.50 -53.80 -0.38
C ARG A 124 24.69 -52.69 -1.00
N PHE A 125 25.36 -51.69 -1.52
CA PHE A 125 24.74 -50.61 -2.25
C PHE A 125 25.42 -50.43 -3.61
N GLU A 126 24.63 -50.20 -4.65
CA GLU A 126 25.13 -49.58 -5.87
C GLU A 126 24.79 -48.11 -5.80
N VAL A 127 25.81 -47.24 -5.70
CA VAL A 127 25.66 -45.81 -5.50
C VAL A 127 26.20 -45.03 -6.70
N GLU A 128 25.53 -43.93 -7.03
CA GLU A 128 25.97 -42.94 -8.02
C GLU A 128 25.96 -41.57 -7.35
N LEU A 129 27.12 -40.90 -7.33
CA LEU A 129 27.23 -39.52 -6.87
C LEU A 129 26.86 -38.59 -8.04
N VAL A 130 25.64 -38.06 -8.02
CA VAL A 130 25.08 -37.25 -9.09
C VAL A 130 25.59 -35.81 -9.01
N GLY A 131 25.68 -35.26 -7.80
CA GLY A 131 26.06 -33.87 -7.61
C GLY A 131 26.37 -33.54 -6.16
N VAL A 132 26.91 -32.34 -5.97
CA VAL A 132 27.24 -31.78 -4.66
C VAL A 132 26.76 -30.34 -4.65
N ASN A 133 25.94 -30.00 -3.66
CA ASN A 133 25.53 -28.64 -3.41
C ASN A 133 26.39 -28.06 -2.27
N PRO A 134 26.76 -26.76 -2.35
CA PRO A 134 27.55 -26.12 -1.31
C PRO A 134 26.91 -26.25 0.08
N ALA A 135 27.74 -26.43 1.11
CA ALA A 135 27.31 -26.45 2.50
C ALA A 135 26.49 -25.20 2.86
N GLU A 136 25.43 -25.36 3.64
CA GLU A 136 24.67 -24.22 4.16
C GLU A 136 25.52 -23.40 5.14
N PRO A 137 25.47 -22.05 5.13
CA PRO A 137 26.36 -21.23 5.92
C PRO A 137 26.20 -21.48 7.42
N SER A 138 25.00 -21.85 7.86
CA SER A 138 24.70 -22.23 9.24
C SER A 138 25.56 -23.39 9.75
N ASP A 139 26.00 -24.27 8.86
CA ASP A 139 26.70 -25.52 9.17
C ASP A 139 28.21 -25.41 9.01
N MET A 140 28.70 -24.27 8.52
CA MET A 140 30.11 -24.01 8.25
C MET A 140 30.83 -23.51 9.51
N SER A 141 32.13 -23.84 9.62
CA SER A 141 32.99 -23.27 10.66
C SER A 141 33.24 -21.77 10.41
N ALA A 142 33.68 -21.03 11.44
CA ALA A 142 34.04 -19.62 11.27
C ALA A 142 35.12 -19.40 10.20
N ALA A 143 36.14 -20.27 10.16
CA ALA A 143 37.21 -20.20 9.17
C ALA A 143 36.67 -20.46 7.74
N ASP A 144 35.80 -21.46 7.58
CA ASP A 144 35.22 -21.79 6.27
C ASP A 144 34.27 -20.70 5.77
N LEU A 145 33.49 -20.08 6.67
CA LEU A 145 32.64 -18.93 6.33
C LEU A 145 33.47 -17.77 5.80
N LEU A 146 34.56 -17.42 6.49
CA LEU A 146 35.44 -16.34 6.08
C LEU A 146 36.15 -16.65 4.75
N ALA A 147 36.61 -17.90 4.56
CA ALA A 147 37.19 -18.37 3.31
C ALA A 147 36.17 -18.29 2.15
N ALA A 148 34.93 -18.72 2.38
CA ALA A 148 33.85 -18.67 1.41
C ALA A 148 33.47 -17.24 1.04
N MET A 149 33.37 -16.32 2.00
CA MET A 149 33.12 -14.90 1.74
C MET A 149 34.18 -14.31 0.79
N ASN A 150 35.46 -14.64 1.00
CA ASN A 150 36.55 -14.18 0.13
C ASN A 150 36.45 -14.79 -1.27
N ALA A 151 36.23 -16.11 -1.36
CA ALA A 151 36.11 -16.82 -2.64
C ALA A 151 34.91 -16.33 -3.46
N LEU A 152 33.75 -16.14 -2.82
CA LEU A 152 32.53 -15.65 -3.46
C LEU A 152 32.67 -14.20 -3.92
N LYS A 153 33.33 -13.33 -3.14
CA LYS A 153 33.63 -11.97 -3.57
C LYS A 153 34.53 -11.96 -4.81
N ALA A 154 35.57 -12.81 -4.84
CA ALA A 154 36.47 -12.92 -5.97
C ALA A 154 35.74 -13.44 -7.22
N SER A 155 35.02 -14.57 -7.07
CA SER A 155 34.22 -15.18 -8.14
C SER A 155 33.19 -14.21 -8.72
N GLY A 156 32.40 -13.54 -7.87
CA GLY A 156 31.41 -12.57 -8.33
C GLY A 156 32.05 -11.38 -9.05
N THR A 157 33.25 -10.96 -8.65
CA THR A 157 33.99 -9.88 -9.32
C THR A 157 34.44 -10.28 -10.72
N GLU A 158 34.92 -11.50 -10.89
CA GLU A 158 35.30 -12.02 -12.21
C GLU A 158 34.07 -12.21 -13.12
N LYS A 159 32.97 -12.77 -12.60
CA LYS A 159 31.70 -12.88 -13.34
C LYS A 159 31.16 -11.53 -13.77
N LEU A 160 31.20 -10.53 -12.89
CA LEU A 160 30.73 -9.18 -13.19
C LEU A 160 31.58 -8.53 -14.30
N LYS A 161 32.90 -8.72 -14.29
CA LYS A 161 33.80 -8.27 -15.37
C LYS A 161 33.53 -9.00 -16.69
N ALA A 162 33.20 -10.29 -16.63
CA ALA A 162 32.85 -11.10 -17.78
C ALA A 162 31.44 -10.79 -18.34
N GLY A 163 30.67 -9.93 -17.68
CA GLY A 163 29.30 -9.57 -18.09
C GLY A 163 28.22 -10.52 -17.59
N ASP A 164 28.58 -11.58 -16.85
CA ASP A 164 27.63 -12.44 -16.15
C ASP A 164 27.15 -11.78 -14.85
N VAL A 165 26.23 -10.82 -15.00
CA VAL A 165 25.70 -10.05 -13.88
C VAL A 165 24.84 -10.91 -12.95
N ALA A 166 24.11 -11.88 -13.49
CA ALA A 166 23.23 -12.76 -12.71
C ALA A 166 24.04 -13.73 -11.84
N GLY A 167 25.05 -14.39 -12.42
CA GLY A 167 25.96 -15.24 -11.66
C GLY A 167 26.79 -14.46 -10.64
N ALA A 168 27.17 -13.22 -10.96
CA ALA A 168 27.84 -12.34 -9.99
C ALA A 168 26.94 -11.99 -8.81
N LEU A 169 25.66 -11.64 -9.05
CA LEU A 169 24.70 -11.35 -7.99
C LEU A 169 24.52 -12.56 -7.07
N ALA A 170 24.36 -13.76 -7.64
CA ALA A 170 24.19 -14.99 -6.88
C ALA A 170 25.38 -15.26 -5.94
N ASP A 171 26.61 -15.10 -6.44
CA ASP A 171 27.82 -15.26 -5.62
C ASP A 171 27.88 -14.23 -4.49
N TYR A 172 27.60 -12.96 -4.80
CA TYR A 172 27.62 -11.90 -3.78
C TYR A 172 26.54 -12.10 -2.71
N GLN A 173 25.32 -12.49 -3.10
CA GLN A 173 24.25 -12.79 -2.17
C GLN A 173 24.62 -13.96 -1.26
N ARG A 174 25.17 -15.04 -1.82
CA ARG A 174 25.67 -16.16 -1.00
C ARG A 174 26.74 -15.70 -0.02
N GLY A 175 27.67 -14.84 -0.46
CA GLY A 175 28.68 -14.26 0.41
C GLY A 175 28.08 -13.39 1.52
N THR A 176 27.02 -12.62 1.24
CA THR A 176 26.31 -11.86 2.28
C THR A 176 25.58 -12.76 3.26
N THR A 177 25.04 -13.91 2.83
CA THR A 177 24.48 -14.91 3.75
C THR A 177 25.56 -15.45 4.68
N CYS A 178 26.74 -15.80 4.18
CA CYS A 178 27.87 -16.21 5.02
C CYS A 178 28.27 -15.11 6.02
N GLY A 179 28.31 -13.84 5.57
CA GLY A 179 28.59 -12.71 6.45
C GLY A 179 27.52 -12.49 7.53
N GLY A 180 26.27 -12.83 7.24
CA GLY A 180 25.13 -12.73 8.16
C GLY A 180 25.19 -13.70 9.34
N GLU A 181 25.93 -14.81 9.21
CA GLU A 181 26.20 -15.72 10.32
C GLU A 181 27.04 -15.04 11.41
N PHE A 182 27.97 -14.15 11.04
CA PHE A 182 28.81 -13.41 11.99
C PHE A 182 28.06 -12.25 12.66
N GLN A 183 27.09 -12.53 13.53
CA GLN A 183 26.41 -11.52 14.34
C GLN A 183 27.32 -10.99 15.48
N SER A 184 26.98 -9.82 16.05
CA SER A 184 27.82 -9.14 17.06
C SER A 184 28.01 -9.91 18.36
N GLN A 185 27.18 -10.92 18.62
CA GLN A 185 27.26 -11.82 19.79
C GLN A 185 27.49 -13.29 19.38
N ASP A 186 27.86 -13.55 18.11
CA ASP A 186 28.09 -14.93 17.68
C ASP A 186 29.44 -15.45 18.22
N TRP A 187 29.38 -16.57 18.94
CA TRP A 187 30.55 -17.29 19.47
C TRP A 187 31.53 -17.67 18.36
N ARG A 188 31.05 -17.84 17.12
CA ARG A 188 31.89 -18.08 15.94
C ARG A 188 32.92 -16.97 15.70
N ARG A 189 32.66 -15.73 16.11
CA ARG A 189 33.66 -14.64 16.02
C ARG A 189 34.82 -14.82 16.99
N GLU A 190 34.66 -15.61 18.05
CA GLU A 190 35.71 -15.91 19.03
C GLU A 190 36.66 -16.99 18.54
N GLU A 191 36.24 -17.81 17.57
CA GLU A 191 37.10 -18.82 16.92
C GLU A 191 38.11 -18.19 15.96
N LEU A 192 37.83 -16.99 15.45
CA LEU A 192 38.70 -16.26 14.55
C LEU A 192 39.81 -15.53 15.31
N SER A 193 40.99 -15.42 14.69
CA SER A 193 42.02 -14.52 15.16
C SER A 193 41.55 -13.06 15.14
N GLU A 194 42.18 -12.19 15.92
CA GLU A 194 41.83 -10.77 15.96
C GLU A 194 41.97 -10.09 14.59
N GLU A 195 42.98 -10.49 13.81
CA GLU A 195 43.22 -10.04 12.44
C GLU A 195 42.08 -10.46 11.51
N GLU A 196 41.68 -11.74 11.54
CA GLU A 196 40.57 -12.26 10.73
C GLU A 196 39.25 -11.58 11.09
N ARG A 197 38.95 -11.46 12.38
CA ARG A 197 37.73 -10.82 12.88
C ARG A 197 37.63 -9.37 12.42
N ALA A 198 38.73 -8.64 12.36
CA ALA A 198 38.76 -7.27 11.85
C ALA A 198 38.42 -7.17 10.35
N THR A 199 38.56 -8.26 9.58
CA THR A 199 38.22 -8.28 8.14
C THR A 199 36.76 -8.60 7.84
N VAL A 200 36.02 -9.21 8.78
CA VAL A 200 34.65 -9.72 8.55
C VAL A 200 33.70 -8.61 8.11
N ASP A 201 33.58 -7.53 8.90
CA ASP A 201 32.65 -6.43 8.60
C ASP A 201 33.05 -5.68 7.31
N PRO A 202 34.33 -5.32 7.07
CA PRO A 202 34.77 -4.76 5.79
C PRO A 202 34.46 -5.66 4.59
N LEU A 203 34.60 -6.98 4.73
CA LEU A 203 34.33 -7.95 3.68
C LEU A 203 32.83 -8.09 3.41
N ALA A 204 32.01 -8.22 4.45
CA ALA A 204 30.55 -8.27 4.37
C ALA A 204 29.98 -7.00 3.71
N MET A 205 30.47 -5.82 4.11
CA MET A 205 30.09 -4.55 3.48
C MET A 205 30.44 -4.54 1.98
N ALA A 206 31.62 -5.06 1.61
CA ALA A 206 32.04 -5.09 0.21
C ALA A 206 31.17 -6.05 -0.63
N LEU A 207 30.80 -7.22 -0.08
CA LEU A 207 29.88 -8.17 -0.69
C LEU A 207 28.51 -7.55 -0.93
N ALA A 208 27.91 -6.94 0.10
CA ALA A 208 26.60 -6.28 0.00
C ALA A 208 26.62 -5.08 -0.97
N ASN A 209 27.71 -4.31 -0.98
CA ASN A 209 27.89 -3.24 -1.97
C ASN A 209 28.00 -3.77 -3.41
N ASN A 210 28.66 -4.91 -3.63
CA ASN A 210 28.75 -5.47 -4.97
C ASN A 210 27.43 -6.15 -5.39
N ALA A 211 26.74 -6.80 -4.47
CA ALA A 211 25.41 -7.36 -4.68
C ALA A 211 24.41 -6.26 -5.10
N SER A 212 24.36 -5.15 -4.37
CA SER A 212 23.47 -4.03 -4.74
C SER A 212 23.78 -3.45 -6.13
N LEU A 213 25.06 -3.36 -6.51
CA LEU A 213 25.44 -2.93 -7.86
C LEU A 213 24.98 -3.91 -8.95
N ALA A 214 25.15 -5.22 -8.73
CA ALA A 214 24.72 -6.25 -9.67
C ALA A 214 23.19 -6.27 -9.80
N ALA A 215 22.47 -6.17 -8.68
CA ALA A 215 21.01 -6.09 -8.66
C ALA A 215 20.48 -4.84 -9.40
N LEU A 216 21.10 -3.67 -9.22
CA LEU A 216 20.74 -2.48 -10.00
C LEU A 216 20.91 -2.66 -11.51
N LYS A 217 21.98 -3.34 -11.95
CA LYS A 217 22.19 -3.66 -13.37
C LYS A 217 21.11 -4.60 -13.92
N LEU A 218 20.60 -5.50 -13.08
CA LEU A 218 19.50 -6.42 -13.42
C LEU A 218 18.11 -5.80 -13.24
N LYS A 219 18.03 -4.57 -12.71
CA LYS A 219 16.77 -3.90 -12.33
C LYS A 219 15.96 -4.68 -11.28
N ASP A 220 16.64 -5.46 -10.46
CA ASP A 220 16.05 -6.06 -9.27
C ASP A 220 16.11 -5.06 -8.12
N TRP A 221 15.12 -4.17 -8.09
CA TRP A 221 15.09 -3.04 -7.16
C TRP A 221 14.96 -3.48 -5.71
N SER A 222 14.21 -4.55 -5.44
CA SER A 222 14.05 -5.07 -4.08
C SER A 222 15.38 -5.57 -3.54
N VAL A 223 16.09 -6.41 -4.30
CA VAL A 223 17.40 -6.92 -3.89
C VAL A 223 18.42 -5.78 -3.80
N ALA A 224 18.42 -4.85 -4.76
CA ALA A 224 19.32 -3.71 -4.75
C ALA A 224 19.16 -2.88 -3.47
N GLN A 225 17.92 -2.59 -3.07
CA GLN A 225 17.61 -1.86 -1.85
C GLN A 225 18.08 -2.61 -0.61
N THR A 226 17.71 -3.89 -0.48
CA THR A 226 18.05 -4.67 0.73
C THR A 226 19.55 -4.80 0.92
N GLN A 227 20.28 -5.07 -0.16
CA GLN A 227 21.74 -5.21 -0.14
C GLN A 227 22.44 -3.86 0.11
N ALA A 228 21.91 -2.76 -0.43
CA ALA A 228 22.45 -1.43 -0.18
C ALA A 228 22.23 -1.00 1.28
N SER A 229 21.06 -1.26 1.86
CA SER A 229 20.75 -0.98 3.26
C SER A 229 21.63 -1.79 4.22
N GLU A 230 21.89 -3.07 3.94
CA GLU A 230 22.81 -3.87 4.77
C GLU A 230 24.24 -3.34 4.70
N ALA A 231 24.72 -2.97 3.49
CA ALA A 231 26.03 -2.34 3.35
C ALA A 231 26.13 -1.01 4.12
N ALA A 232 25.06 -0.21 4.14
CA ALA A 232 25.00 1.03 4.92
C ALA A 232 25.01 0.75 6.43
N ARG A 233 24.25 -0.24 6.90
CA ARG A 233 24.22 -0.66 8.31
C ARG A 233 25.59 -1.06 8.83
N ILE A 234 26.32 -1.87 8.06
CA ILE A 234 27.70 -2.27 8.42
C ILE A 234 28.63 -1.06 8.41
N ALA A 235 28.50 -0.16 7.42
CA ALA A 235 29.32 1.04 7.35
C ALA A 235 29.10 1.97 8.55
N TYR A 236 27.86 2.16 9.03
CA TYR A 236 27.58 2.92 10.25
C TYR A 236 28.26 2.28 11.47
N ARG A 237 28.18 0.95 11.63
CA ARG A 237 28.85 0.24 12.72
C ARG A 237 30.37 0.44 12.68
N LEU A 238 30.98 0.40 11.50
CA LEU A 238 32.41 0.66 11.33
C LEU A 238 32.77 2.11 11.65
N MET A 239 31.91 3.08 11.32
CA MET A 239 32.09 4.47 11.72
C MET A 239 31.99 4.66 13.24
N ASP A 240 31.03 4.01 13.90
CA ASP A 240 30.90 4.05 15.37
C ASP A 240 32.13 3.42 16.06
N ALA A 241 32.77 2.45 15.41
CA ALA A 241 34.05 1.87 15.82
C ALA A 241 35.27 2.76 15.49
N GLY A 242 35.07 3.93 14.88
CA GLY A 242 36.11 4.91 14.57
C GLY A 242 36.73 4.82 13.17
N ASP A 243 36.28 3.91 12.30
CA ASP A 243 36.76 3.81 10.92
C ASP A 243 36.04 4.81 10.00
N GLU A 244 36.51 6.05 9.94
CA GLU A 244 35.96 7.06 9.04
C GLU A 244 36.24 6.79 7.55
N SER A 245 37.15 5.86 7.22
CA SER A 245 37.51 5.57 5.82
C SER A 245 36.37 4.97 5.02
N VAL A 246 35.30 4.50 5.69
CA VAL A 246 34.11 3.92 5.07
C VAL A 246 33.12 4.97 4.56
N LYS A 247 33.24 6.25 4.92
CA LYS A 247 32.31 7.33 4.49
C LYS A 247 32.03 7.33 2.96
N PRO A 248 33.04 7.20 2.07
CA PRO A 248 32.78 7.13 0.62
C PRO A 248 32.04 5.85 0.19
N LYS A 249 32.22 4.74 0.91
CA LYS A 249 31.51 3.47 0.65
C LYS A 249 30.06 3.60 1.13
N LEU A 250 29.82 4.19 2.30
CA LEU A 250 28.50 4.49 2.83
C LEU A 250 27.70 5.39 1.88
N ALA A 251 28.32 6.47 1.36
CA ALA A 251 27.67 7.35 0.38
C ALA A 251 27.21 6.59 -0.87
N ARG A 252 28.02 5.64 -1.36
CA ARG A 252 27.65 4.77 -2.50
C ARG A 252 26.52 3.80 -2.15
N SER A 253 26.54 3.21 -0.96
CA SER A 253 25.44 2.35 -0.47
C SER A 253 24.13 3.12 -0.44
N LEU A 254 24.11 4.29 0.21
CA LEU A 254 22.93 5.14 0.32
C LEU A 254 22.44 5.65 -1.04
N TYR A 255 23.35 6.02 -1.94
CA TYR A 255 23.00 6.37 -3.33
C TYR A 255 22.29 5.22 -4.06
N ARG A 256 22.81 3.99 -3.96
CA ARG A 256 22.21 2.81 -4.59
C ARG A 256 20.84 2.48 -3.99
N SER A 257 20.72 2.60 -2.66
CA SER A 257 19.44 2.47 -1.94
C SER A 257 18.42 3.48 -2.45
N ALA A 258 18.81 4.76 -2.55
CA ALA A 258 17.93 5.82 -3.05
C ALA A 258 17.45 5.57 -4.48
N VAL A 259 18.32 5.13 -5.38
CA VAL A 259 17.94 4.74 -6.76
C VAL A 259 16.92 3.61 -6.74
N ALA A 260 17.16 2.56 -5.95
CA ALA A 260 16.26 1.42 -5.86
C ALA A 260 14.90 1.79 -5.25
N LEU A 261 14.89 2.55 -4.15
CA LEU A 261 13.67 3.04 -3.49
C LEU A 261 12.83 3.93 -4.41
N ARG A 262 13.48 4.78 -5.22
CA ARG A 262 12.79 5.60 -6.23
C ARG A 262 12.05 4.73 -7.25
N GLU A 263 12.68 3.66 -7.74
CA GLU A 263 12.05 2.73 -8.69
C GLU A 263 10.95 1.88 -8.03
N LEU A 264 11.06 1.61 -6.72
CA LEU A 264 10.01 0.96 -5.93
C LEU A 264 8.84 1.90 -5.55
N GLY A 265 8.99 3.21 -5.78
CA GLY A 265 7.97 4.22 -5.48
C GLY A 265 8.00 4.75 -4.03
N ASP A 266 8.97 4.34 -3.21
CA ASP A 266 9.18 4.88 -1.86
C ASP A 266 10.03 6.15 -1.91
N MET A 267 9.38 7.25 -2.28
CA MET A 267 10.02 8.55 -2.53
C MET A 267 10.56 9.21 -1.25
N ASP A 268 9.93 8.95 -0.09
CA ASP A 268 10.33 9.54 1.19
C ASP A 268 11.63 8.92 1.69
N SER A 269 11.72 7.59 1.68
CA SER A 269 12.95 6.88 2.03
C SER A 269 14.07 7.18 1.02
N ALA A 270 13.75 7.20 -0.29
CA ALA A 270 14.71 7.56 -1.33
C ALA A 270 15.31 8.96 -1.10
N ARG A 271 14.49 9.93 -0.66
CA ARG A 271 14.94 11.27 -0.33
C ARG A 271 15.89 11.29 0.86
N GLN A 272 15.58 10.56 1.92
CA GLN A 272 16.42 10.51 3.13
C GLN A 272 17.80 9.98 2.79
N ASP A 273 17.87 8.86 2.08
CA ASP A 273 19.12 8.22 1.69
C ASP A 273 19.96 9.11 0.78
N ILE A 274 19.38 9.74 -0.23
CA ILE A 274 20.15 10.58 -1.15
C ILE A 274 20.65 11.88 -0.50
N VAL A 275 19.88 12.45 0.44
CA VAL A 275 20.30 13.63 1.20
C VAL A 275 21.52 13.29 2.03
N GLU A 276 21.51 12.15 2.70
CA GLU A 276 22.64 11.70 3.52
C GLU A 276 23.86 11.33 2.65
N ALA A 277 23.65 10.63 1.54
CA ALA A 277 24.70 10.35 0.56
C ALA A 277 25.37 11.65 0.06
N HIS A 278 24.58 12.69 -0.21
CA HIS A 278 25.07 14.00 -0.65
C HIS A 278 25.88 14.73 0.44
N LYS A 279 25.52 14.59 1.73
CA LYS A 279 26.33 15.14 2.83
C LYS A 279 27.69 14.45 2.92
N LEU A 280 27.71 13.13 2.74
CA LEU A 280 28.94 12.33 2.85
C LEU A 280 29.86 12.47 1.64
N ALA A 281 29.29 12.67 0.44
CA ALA A 281 30.05 12.78 -0.81
C ALA A 281 29.49 13.89 -1.74
N PRO A 282 29.57 15.18 -1.36
CA PRO A 282 28.99 16.29 -2.12
C PRO A 282 29.64 16.53 -3.50
N GLY A 283 30.85 15.99 -3.73
CA GLY A 283 31.55 16.07 -5.00
C GLY A 283 31.29 14.90 -5.96
N ASP A 284 30.55 13.86 -5.54
CA ASP A 284 30.28 12.69 -6.39
C ASP A 284 29.20 13.04 -7.43
N ARG A 285 29.57 12.97 -8.71
CA ARG A 285 28.70 13.36 -9.82
C ARG A 285 27.40 12.54 -9.87
N ALA A 286 27.45 11.26 -9.53
CA ALA A 286 26.27 10.40 -9.56
C ALA A 286 25.31 10.74 -8.42
N VAL A 287 25.85 10.97 -7.22
CA VAL A 287 25.07 11.40 -6.04
C VAL A 287 24.41 12.75 -6.29
N VAL A 288 25.16 13.72 -6.81
CA VAL A 288 24.65 15.07 -7.12
C VAL A 288 23.57 15.03 -8.19
N ALA A 289 23.74 14.22 -9.25
CA ALA A 289 22.74 14.07 -10.30
C ALA A 289 21.43 13.49 -9.77
N GLU A 290 21.50 12.43 -8.95
CA GLU A 290 20.32 11.78 -8.39
C GLU A 290 19.64 12.64 -7.34
N TYR A 291 20.39 13.33 -6.49
CA TYR A 291 19.85 14.31 -5.53
C TYR A 291 19.02 15.38 -6.23
N ASN A 292 19.54 15.95 -7.32
CA ASN A 292 18.81 16.94 -8.11
C ASN A 292 17.58 16.35 -8.81
N THR A 293 17.68 15.10 -9.27
CA THR A 293 16.57 14.36 -9.89
C THR A 293 15.43 14.15 -8.89
N LEU A 294 15.70 13.56 -7.72
CA LEU A 294 14.73 13.34 -6.67
C LEU A 294 14.14 14.66 -6.16
N ARG A 295 14.97 15.69 -5.94
CA ARG A 295 14.48 17.02 -5.58
C ARG A 295 13.53 17.58 -6.64
N GLY A 296 13.84 17.38 -7.92
CA GLY A 296 13.00 17.81 -9.04
C GLY A 296 11.67 17.05 -9.12
N ILE A 297 11.69 15.73 -8.90
CA ILE A 297 10.47 14.90 -8.87
C ILE A 297 9.59 15.33 -7.70
N LEU A 298 10.14 15.40 -6.49
CA LEU A 298 9.40 15.82 -5.29
C LEU A 298 8.87 17.25 -5.42
N ALA A 299 9.63 18.18 -6.02
CA ALA A 299 9.14 19.52 -6.29
C ALA A 299 8.00 19.54 -7.31
N LYS A 300 8.07 18.71 -8.36
CA LYS A 300 6.99 18.56 -9.35
C LYS A 300 5.76 17.90 -8.74
N GLU A 301 5.94 16.90 -7.88
CA GLU A 301 4.86 16.23 -7.15
C GLU A 301 4.24 17.16 -6.13
N ALA A 302 5.03 17.91 -5.35
CA ALA A 302 4.53 18.94 -4.45
C ALA A 302 3.84 20.07 -5.22
N ALA A 303 4.33 20.46 -6.39
CA ALA A 303 3.66 21.43 -7.27
C ALA A 303 2.39 20.85 -7.90
N ARG A 304 2.37 19.55 -8.22
CA ARG A 304 1.19 18.83 -8.72
C ARG A 304 0.16 18.66 -7.64
N GLN A 305 0.55 18.25 -6.43
CA GLN A 305 -0.28 18.19 -5.24
C GLN A 305 -0.76 19.58 -4.87
N LYS A 306 0.09 20.61 -4.89
CA LYS A 306 -0.33 22.01 -4.69
C LYS A 306 -1.24 22.48 -5.81
N ARG A 307 -1.08 22.03 -7.06
CA ARG A 307 -1.98 22.33 -8.18
C ARG A 307 -3.27 21.51 -8.12
N MET A 308 -3.24 20.28 -7.63
CA MET A 308 -4.39 19.39 -7.45
C MET A 308 -5.19 19.83 -6.24
N ALA A 309 -4.54 20.08 -5.11
CA ALA A 309 -5.09 20.80 -3.97
C ALA A 309 -5.59 22.15 -4.45
N ARG A 310 -4.78 22.97 -5.13
CA ARG A 310 -5.27 24.22 -5.71
C ARG A 310 -6.42 23.99 -6.68
N ALA A 311 -6.51 22.94 -7.48
CA ALA A 311 -7.65 22.68 -8.37
C ALA A 311 -8.89 22.20 -7.61
N MET A 312 -8.69 21.37 -6.59
CA MET A 312 -9.70 21.03 -5.57
C MET A 312 -10.13 22.29 -4.79
N PHE A 313 -9.27 23.30 -4.68
CA PHE A 313 -9.48 24.58 -4.00
C PHE A 313 -9.63 25.78 -4.98
N SER A 314 -9.68 25.58 -6.29
CA SER A 314 -9.66 26.64 -7.32
C SER A 314 -10.24 26.04 -8.59
N ASP A 315 -11.48 26.44 -8.86
CA ASP A 315 -12.38 25.99 -9.93
C ASP A 315 -13.19 24.70 -9.71
N SER A 316 -13.64 24.48 -8.47
CA SER A 316 -15.05 24.13 -8.23
C SER A 316 -15.63 24.73 -6.94
N MET A 317 -14.86 25.52 -6.18
CA MET A 317 -15.33 26.11 -4.91
C MET A 317 -14.89 27.55 -4.60
N TYR A 318 -13.90 28.14 -5.28
CA TYR A 318 -13.33 29.45 -4.89
C TYR A 318 -12.94 30.37 -6.06
N THR A 319 -13.77 30.44 -7.10
CA THR A 319 -13.69 31.51 -8.12
C THR A 319 -14.98 32.31 -8.26
N ASP A 320 -16.01 31.98 -7.49
CA ASP A 320 -16.93 33.00 -7.02
C ASP A 320 -16.28 33.64 -5.79
N LYS A 321 -15.61 34.78 -5.96
CA LYS A 321 -15.64 35.79 -4.89
C LYS A 321 -17.07 36.32 -4.84
N ARG A 322 -18.00 35.49 -4.34
CA ARG A 322 -19.19 35.97 -3.66
C ARG A 322 -18.87 35.89 -2.20
N ASP A 323 -18.94 37.04 -1.55
CA ASP A 323 -18.71 37.25 -0.15
C ASP A 323 -19.15 36.04 0.68
N ILE A 324 -18.24 35.41 1.43
CA ILE A 324 -18.66 34.61 2.59
C ILE A 324 -19.24 35.62 3.58
N LYS A 325 -20.52 35.95 3.39
CA LYS A 325 -21.35 36.54 4.42
C LYS A 325 -21.53 35.43 5.45
N VAL A 326 -20.82 35.51 6.57
CA VAL A 326 -21.32 34.92 7.81
C VAL A 326 -22.76 35.42 7.91
N TRP A 327 -23.75 34.51 7.82
CA TRP A 327 -25.15 34.91 7.84
C TRP A 327 -25.46 35.47 9.23
N ARG A 328 -25.44 36.80 9.34
CA ARG A 328 -25.75 37.54 10.57
C ARG A 328 -27.21 38.05 10.60
N GLY A 329 -28.01 37.67 9.60
CA GLY A 329 -29.41 38.04 9.47
C GLY A 329 -30.39 36.93 9.92
N PRO A 330 -31.71 37.19 9.91
CA PRO A 330 -32.72 36.16 10.13
C PRO A 330 -32.65 35.09 9.04
N LEU A 331 -32.89 33.81 9.35
CA LEU A 331 -32.82 32.72 8.37
C LEU A 331 -33.78 32.99 7.19
N PRO A 332 -33.35 32.77 5.93
CA PRO A 332 -34.18 33.08 4.77
C PRO A 332 -35.35 32.11 4.69
N ARG A 333 -36.50 32.63 4.26
CA ARG A 333 -37.72 31.85 4.03
C ARG A 333 -38.08 31.84 2.57
N VAL A 334 -38.53 30.69 2.10
CA VAL A 334 -39.03 30.46 0.74
C VAL A 334 -40.41 29.86 0.80
N PHE A 335 -41.18 29.98 -0.28
CA PHE A 335 -42.52 29.41 -0.33
C PHE A 335 -42.74 28.59 -1.60
N PHE A 336 -43.67 27.64 -1.48
CA PHE A 336 -44.34 26.97 -2.60
C PHE A 336 -45.85 27.16 -2.47
N ASP A 337 -46.49 27.58 -3.56
CA ASP A 337 -47.93 27.46 -3.74
C ASP A 337 -48.20 26.14 -4.46
N LEU A 338 -48.84 25.20 -3.76
CA LEU A 338 -49.08 23.85 -4.26
C LEU A 338 -50.50 23.73 -4.81
N ALA A 339 -50.62 23.08 -5.97
CA ALA A 339 -51.89 22.58 -6.47
C ALA A 339 -51.92 21.06 -6.50
N ILE A 340 -53.07 20.50 -6.11
CA ILE A 340 -53.35 19.07 -6.13
C ILE A 340 -54.52 18.88 -7.09
N ASP A 341 -54.34 18.02 -8.10
CA ASP A 341 -55.34 17.79 -9.15
C ASP A 341 -55.80 19.08 -9.87
N GLY A 342 -54.86 20.01 -10.07
CA GLY A 342 -55.11 21.30 -10.73
C GLY A 342 -55.89 22.31 -9.88
N LYS A 343 -56.14 22.04 -8.59
CA LYS A 343 -56.72 22.99 -7.64
C LYS A 343 -55.64 23.50 -6.70
N THR A 344 -55.52 24.82 -6.57
CA THR A 344 -54.65 25.46 -5.58
C THR A 344 -55.06 25.03 -4.17
N GLU A 345 -54.18 24.29 -3.50
CA GLU A 345 -54.39 23.76 -2.15
C GLU A 345 -53.95 24.80 -1.09
N GLY A 346 -52.80 25.43 -1.30
CA GLY A 346 -52.30 26.48 -0.41
C GLY A 346 -50.79 26.68 -0.46
N ARG A 347 -50.32 27.56 0.43
CA ARG A 347 -48.92 27.95 0.53
C ARG A 347 -48.19 27.17 1.63
N VAL A 348 -47.02 26.65 1.28
CA VAL A 348 -46.05 26.06 2.20
C VAL A 348 -44.87 27.02 2.32
N GLU A 349 -44.57 27.47 3.54
CA GLU A 349 -43.37 28.28 3.81
C GLU A 349 -42.31 27.44 4.50
N MET A 350 -41.07 27.61 4.05
CA MET A 350 -39.91 26.86 4.52
C MET A 350 -38.79 27.79 4.91
N GLU A 351 -38.18 27.54 6.06
CA GLU A 351 -37.01 28.24 6.58
C GLU A 351 -35.75 27.43 6.25
N LEU A 352 -34.80 28.06 5.56
CA LEU A 352 -33.57 27.41 5.13
C LEU A 352 -32.44 27.67 6.13
N ARG A 353 -31.41 26.82 6.10
CA ARG A 353 -30.28 26.84 7.04
C ARG A 353 -28.96 27.11 6.33
N PRO A 354 -28.75 28.31 5.73
CA PRO A 354 -27.49 28.64 5.08
C PRO A 354 -26.32 28.75 6.08
N ASP A 355 -26.62 28.84 7.38
CA ASP A 355 -25.65 28.80 8.46
C ASP A 355 -25.02 27.42 8.67
N VAL A 356 -25.69 26.33 8.26
CA VAL A 356 -25.14 24.95 8.34
C VAL A 356 -24.95 24.28 6.99
N ALA A 357 -25.81 24.56 6.01
CA ALA A 357 -25.81 24.00 4.66
C ALA A 357 -25.99 25.14 3.62
N PRO A 358 -25.00 26.04 3.49
CA PRO A 358 -25.07 27.21 2.61
C PRO A 358 -25.34 26.89 1.14
N LYS A 359 -24.69 25.86 0.57
CA LYS A 359 -24.88 25.52 -0.84
C LYS A 359 -26.23 24.88 -1.11
N CYS A 360 -26.67 23.96 -0.26
CA CYS A 360 -27.99 23.34 -0.40
C CYS A 360 -29.10 24.40 -0.28
N SER A 361 -28.96 25.30 0.70
CA SER A 361 -29.91 26.39 0.94
C SER A 361 -29.95 27.38 -0.23
N GLU A 362 -28.80 27.81 -0.75
CA GLU A 362 -28.74 28.74 -1.88
C GLU A 362 -29.22 28.09 -3.18
N ASN A 363 -28.87 26.82 -3.44
CA ASN A 363 -29.40 26.06 -4.56
C ASN A 363 -30.92 26.01 -4.52
N PHE A 364 -31.50 25.63 -3.38
CA PHE A 364 -32.94 25.55 -3.22
C PHE A 364 -33.61 26.93 -3.36
N ARG A 365 -33.08 27.97 -2.69
CA ARG A 365 -33.62 29.33 -2.75
C ARG A 365 -33.60 29.92 -4.15
N ALA A 366 -32.50 29.76 -4.88
CA ALA A 366 -32.40 30.28 -6.25
C ALA A 366 -33.29 29.51 -7.24
N LEU A 367 -33.51 28.21 -7.03
CA LEU A 367 -34.48 27.43 -7.79
C LEU A 367 -35.93 27.80 -7.44
N CYS A 368 -36.21 28.32 -6.24
CA CYS A 368 -37.50 28.92 -5.93
C CYS A 368 -37.72 30.27 -6.63
N THR A 369 -36.68 31.07 -6.92
CA THR A 369 -36.85 32.38 -7.58
C THR A 369 -36.66 32.35 -9.09
N GLY A 370 -35.93 31.36 -9.61
CA GLY A 370 -35.63 31.24 -11.03
C GLY A 370 -34.56 32.22 -11.51
N GLU A 371 -33.89 32.92 -10.59
CA GLU A 371 -33.00 34.03 -10.91
C GLU A 371 -31.74 33.61 -11.70
N LYS A 372 -31.43 32.30 -11.74
CA LYS A 372 -30.26 31.77 -12.45
C LYS A 372 -30.52 31.47 -13.93
N GLY A 373 -31.73 31.72 -14.42
CA GLY A 373 -32.05 31.61 -15.85
C GLY A 373 -32.11 30.16 -16.35
N VAL A 374 -31.45 29.88 -17.46
CA VAL A 374 -31.49 28.57 -18.15
C VAL A 374 -30.22 27.76 -17.85
N GLY A 375 -30.40 26.50 -17.45
CA GLY A 375 -29.33 25.57 -17.14
C GLY A 375 -28.69 24.91 -18.37
N GLN A 376 -27.65 24.11 -18.14
CA GLN A 376 -26.91 23.32 -19.13
C GLN A 376 -27.79 22.27 -19.82
N SER A 377 -28.85 21.80 -19.15
CA SER A 377 -29.88 20.93 -19.74
C SER A 377 -30.82 21.65 -20.72
N GLY A 378 -30.67 22.98 -20.90
CA GLY A 378 -31.52 23.80 -21.74
C GLY A 378 -32.89 24.13 -21.12
N LYS A 379 -33.09 23.81 -19.84
CA LYS A 379 -34.34 24.08 -19.10
C LYS A 379 -34.17 25.22 -18.09
N PRO A 380 -35.24 25.98 -17.78
CA PRO A 380 -35.20 26.97 -16.72
C PRO A 380 -34.82 26.34 -15.38
N LEU A 381 -33.86 26.94 -14.67
CA LEU A 381 -33.47 26.56 -13.31
C LEU A 381 -34.52 27.08 -12.32
N HIS A 382 -35.70 26.48 -12.32
CA HIS A 382 -36.86 26.99 -11.59
C HIS A 382 -37.82 25.87 -11.17
N TYR A 383 -38.33 25.93 -9.94
CA TYR A 383 -39.29 24.94 -9.43
C TYR A 383 -40.74 25.19 -9.88
N LYS A 384 -41.09 26.39 -10.32
CA LYS A 384 -42.44 26.70 -10.81
C LYS A 384 -42.81 25.81 -11.99
N GLY A 385 -43.95 25.14 -11.88
CA GLY A 385 -44.46 24.15 -12.82
C GLY A 385 -43.85 22.75 -12.67
N SER A 386 -42.91 22.55 -11.75
CA SER A 386 -42.39 21.20 -11.44
C SER A 386 -43.32 20.45 -10.48
N SER A 387 -43.24 19.12 -10.49
CA SER A 387 -44.11 18.25 -9.69
C SER A 387 -43.37 17.56 -8.54
N PHE A 388 -44.14 17.17 -7.52
CA PHE A 388 -43.73 16.12 -6.60
C PHE A 388 -43.97 14.78 -7.29
N HIS A 389 -42.89 14.17 -7.79
CA HIS A 389 -42.96 12.96 -8.60
C HIS A 389 -43.00 11.68 -7.77
N ARG A 390 -42.66 11.77 -6.47
CA ARG A 390 -42.69 10.63 -5.55
C ARG A 390 -43.11 11.06 -4.15
N ILE A 391 -44.22 10.54 -3.65
CA ILE A 391 -44.77 10.79 -2.31
C ILE A 391 -45.09 9.45 -1.65
N ILE A 392 -44.42 9.16 -0.53
CA ILE A 392 -44.66 7.97 0.28
C ILE A 392 -45.22 8.40 1.64
N PRO A 393 -46.50 8.08 1.94
CA PRO A 393 -47.12 8.41 3.22
C PRO A 393 -46.36 7.82 4.41
N GLY A 394 -46.19 8.63 5.46
CA GLY A 394 -45.40 8.31 6.65
C GLY A 394 -43.89 8.32 6.44
N PHE A 395 -43.42 8.81 5.29
CA PHE A 395 -42.00 8.88 4.98
C PHE A 395 -41.60 10.25 4.44
N MET A 396 -41.96 10.58 3.20
CA MET A 396 -41.50 11.81 2.55
C MET A 396 -42.28 12.18 1.28
N CYS A 397 -42.23 13.47 0.94
CA CYS A 397 -42.67 14.05 -0.33
C CYS A 397 -41.44 14.53 -1.12
N GLN A 398 -41.11 13.89 -2.24
CA GLN A 398 -39.96 14.18 -3.09
C GLN A 398 -40.37 14.93 -4.36
N GLY A 399 -39.63 16.00 -4.63
CA GLY A 399 -39.84 16.89 -5.77
C GLY A 399 -38.52 17.42 -6.33
N GLY A 400 -38.60 18.42 -7.19
CA GLY A 400 -37.43 19.15 -7.68
C GLY A 400 -36.78 18.59 -8.95
N ASP A 401 -37.36 17.58 -9.59
CA ASP A 401 -36.95 17.17 -10.94
C ASP A 401 -37.70 17.99 -12.01
N PHE A 402 -37.28 19.24 -12.22
CA PHE A 402 -37.83 20.09 -13.30
C PHE A 402 -37.28 19.72 -14.69
N THR A 403 -36.31 18.80 -14.76
CA THR A 403 -35.65 18.45 -16.02
C THR A 403 -36.25 17.24 -16.73
N ALA A 404 -36.62 16.19 -16.02
CA ALA A 404 -37.29 15.01 -16.59
C ALA A 404 -38.71 14.83 -16.03
N GLY A 405 -39.01 15.39 -14.86
CA GLY A 405 -40.34 15.31 -14.24
C GLY A 405 -40.70 13.93 -13.68
N ASN A 406 -39.76 12.99 -13.66
CA ASN A 406 -40.01 11.59 -13.31
C ASN A 406 -39.01 11.03 -12.27
N GLY A 407 -38.17 11.90 -11.69
CA GLY A 407 -37.18 11.54 -10.68
C GLY A 407 -35.82 11.11 -11.24
N THR A 408 -35.65 11.07 -12.57
CA THR A 408 -34.37 10.72 -13.20
C THR A 408 -33.48 11.93 -13.50
N GLY A 409 -34.06 13.14 -13.43
CA GLY A 409 -33.38 14.38 -13.73
C GLY A 409 -33.03 15.21 -12.49
N GLY A 410 -32.69 16.47 -12.71
CA GLY A 410 -32.47 17.46 -11.68
C GLY A 410 -31.10 18.09 -11.83
N GLU A 411 -31.07 19.30 -12.37
CA GLU A 411 -29.86 20.10 -12.52
C GLU A 411 -29.80 21.12 -11.38
N SER A 412 -28.64 21.26 -10.74
CA SER A 412 -28.43 22.30 -9.73
C SER A 412 -28.13 23.66 -10.37
N ILE A 413 -28.16 24.73 -9.58
CA ILE A 413 -27.70 26.05 -10.03
C ILE A 413 -26.18 26.11 -10.29
N TYR A 414 -25.44 25.06 -9.92
CA TYR A 414 -24.00 24.95 -10.08
C TYR A 414 -23.61 24.04 -11.26
N GLY A 415 -24.59 23.57 -12.05
CA GLY A 415 -24.42 22.55 -13.09
C GLY A 415 -25.09 21.24 -12.68
N HIS A 416 -24.64 20.11 -13.23
CA HIS A 416 -25.34 18.83 -13.03
C HIS A 416 -25.50 18.42 -11.56
N LYS A 417 -24.40 18.25 -10.82
CA LYS A 417 -24.41 17.78 -9.43
C LYS A 417 -23.41 18.56 -8.57
N PHE A 418 -23.63 18.60 -7.26
CA PHE A 418 -22.71 19.16 -6.28
C PHE A 418 -22.56 18.26 -5.04
N ASP A 419 -21.46 18.47 -4.32
CA ASP A 419 -21.05 17.65 -3.16
C ASP A 419 -22.00 17.79 -1.96
N ASP A 420 -21.97 16.79 -1.07
CA ASP A 420 -22.67 16.85 0.21
C ASP A 420 -22.00 17.88 1.14
N GLU A 421 -22.81 18.68 1.83
CA GLU A 421 -22.34 19.52 2.94
C GLU A 421 -22.29 18.71 4.23
N ALA A 422 -21.73 19.29 5.30
CA ALA A 422 -21.59 18.59 6.57
C ALA A 422 -22.95 18.09 7.09
N PHE A 423 -23.01 16.81 7.49
CA PHE A 423 -24.20 16.16 8.07
C PHE A 423 -24.46 16.61 9.52
N THR A 424 -24.52 17.93 9.74
CA THR A 424 -24.65 18.56 11.07
C THR A 424 -26.05 18.37 11.65
N LEU A 425 -27.08 18.45 10.81
CA LEU A 425 -28.47 18.26 11.20
C LEU A 425 -28.91 16.82 10.89
N LYS A 426 -29.78 16.28 11.75
CA LYS A 426 -30.31 14.91 11.64
C LYS A 426 -31.78 14.94 11.25
N HIS A 427 -32.28 13.82 10.72
CA HIS A 427 -33.68 13.65 10.35
C HIS A 427 -34.54 13.23 11.57
N ASP A 428 -34.48 14.04 12.63
CA ASP A 428 -35.03 13.74 13.96
C ASP A 428 -36.49 14.21 14.16
N SER A 429 -37.07 14.87 13.16
CA SER A 429 -38.41 15.44 13.20
C SER A 429 -39.07 15.40 11.81
N PRO A 430 -40.41 15.42 11.74
CA PRO A 430 -41.10 15.59 10.47
C PRO A 430 -40.94 17.03 9.94
N TYR A 431 -41.22 17.19 8.65
CA TYR A 431 -41.19 18.43 7.89
C TYR A 431 -39.80 19.06 7.73
N LEU A 432 -38.76 18.24 7.69
CA LEU A 432 -37.41 18.67 7.36
C LEU A 432 -37.20 18.64 5.85
N LEU A 433 -36.52 19.66 5.33
CA LEU A 433 -36.03 19.70 3.95
C LEU A 433 -34.67 19.03 3.87
N SER A 434 -34.52 18.08 2.96
CA SER A 434 -33.27 17.36 2.76
C SER A 434 -33.04 17.01 1.29
N MET A 435 -31.77 16.96 0.89
CA MET A 435 -31.38 16.73 -0.50
C MET A 435 -31.60 15.27 -0.91
N ALA A 436 -32.25 15.07 -2.06
CA ALA A 436 -32.33 13.76 -2.69
C ALA A 436 -31.09 13.56 -3.60
N ASN A 437 -30.30 12.52 -3.32
CA ASN A 437 -29.10 12.19 -4.07
C ASN A 437 -29.11 10.70 -4.51
N ALA A 438 -28.25 10.35 -5.46
CA ALA A 438 -28.09 8.99 -5.98
C ALA A 438 -26.86 8.28 -5.38
N GLY A 439 -26.46 8.69 -4.17
CA GLY A 439 -25.20 8.31 -3.53
C GLY A 439 -24.38 9.52 -3.08
N PRO A 440 -23.26 9.31 -2.37
CA PRO A 440 -22.46 10.38 -1.81
C PRO A 440 -22.03 11.42 -2.85
N ASN A 441 -22.15 12.70 -2.51
CA ASN A 441 -21.73 13.85 -3.32
C ASN A 441 -22.45 13.95 -4.67
N THR A 442 -23.75 13.61 -4.72
CA THR A 442 -24.53 13.66 -5.96
C THR A 442 -25.80 14.49 -5.85
N ASN A 443 -25.77 15.57 -5.06
CA ASN A 443 -26.91 16.49 -4.92
C ASN A 443 -27.19 17.22 -6.23
N GLY A 444 -28.46 17.35 -6.60
CA GLY A 444 -28.93 18.11 -7.77
C GLY A 444 -29.96 19.14 -7.35
N SER A 445 -31.09 19.20 -8.05
CA SER A 445 -32.25 20.00 -7.63
C SER A 445 -33.32 19.19 -6.89
N GLN A 446 -33.18 17.87 -6.83
CA GLN A 446 -34.17 17.05 -6.15
C GLN A 446 -34.03 17.17 -4.64
N PHE A 447 -35.18 17.25 -3.96
CA PHE A 447 -35.29 17.36 -2.52
C PHE A 447 -36.43 16.49 -2.02
N PHE A 448 -36.44 16.21 -0.73
CA PHE A 448 -37.61 15.67 -0.06
C PHE A 448 -37.96 16.46 1.20
N ILE A 449 -39.26 16.54 1.47
CA ILE A 449 -39.84 17.00 2.73
C ILE A 449 -40.21 15.75 3.53
N THR A 450 -39.58 15.54 4.70
CA THR A 450 -39.92 14.40 5.55
C THR A 450 -41.33 14.59 6.13
N THR A 451 -42.08 13.52 6.31
CA THR A 451 -43.38 13.55 7.04
C THR A 451 -43.34 12.73 8.32
N ALA A 452 -42.24 12.02 8.56
CA ALA A 452 -41.91 11.31 9.78
C ALA A 452 -40.41 11.43 10.13
N VAL A 453 -40.05 10.97 11.32
CA VAL A 453 -38.64 10.85 11.77
C VAL A 453 -37.95 9.74 10.95
N THR A 454 -36.82 10.05 10.33
CA THR A 454 -36.17 9.17 9.33
C THR A 454 -34.66 8.98 9.56
N PRO A 455 -34.23 8.39 10.69
CA PRO A 455 -32.81 8.33 11.06
C PRO A 455 -31.94 7.52 10.09
N HIS A 456 -32.54 6.66 9.28
CA HIS A 456 -31.85 5.84 8.28
C HIS A 456 -31.26 6.66 7.11
N LEU A 457 -31.66 7.94 7.00
CA LEU A 457 -31.15 8.93 6.04
C LEU A 457 -29.96 9.73 6.59
N ASP A 458 -29.70 9.67 7.90
CA ASP A 458 -28.60 10.40 8.54
C ASP A 458 -27.24 9.95 7.98
N GLY A 459 -26.36 10.92 7.75
CA GLY A 459 -25.03 10.69 7.16
C GLY A 459 -25.04 10.33 5.67
N LYS A 460 -26.22 10.35 5.02
CA LYS A 460 -26.40 10.06 3.58
C LYS A 460 -27.05 11.21 2.83
N HIS A 461 -27.95 11.93 3.48
CA HIS A 461 -28.69 13.06 2.90
C HIS A 461 -28.51 14.30 3.77
N VAL A 462 -28.35 15.46 3.13
CA VAL A 462 -28.07 16.73 3.81
C VAL A 462 -29.39 17.44 4.14
N VAL A 463 -29.68 17.61 5.43
CA VAL A 463 -30.79 18.46 5.91
C VAL A 463 -30.39 19.93 5.81
N PHE A 464 -31.16 20.72 5.07
CA PHE A 464 -30.84 22.12 4.78
C PHE A 464 -31.95 23.11 5.13
N GLY A 465 -33.07 22.66 5.69
CA GLY A 465 -34.17 23.53 6.10
C GLY A 465 -35.31 22.77 6.75
N ARG A 466 -36.42 23.48 7.00
CA ARG A 466 -37.67 22.90 7.53
C ARG A 466 -38.88 23.70 7.07
N VAL A 467 -40.03 23.05 7.02
CA VAL A 467 -41.32 23.73 6.86
C VAL A 467 -41.65 24.48 8.16
N VAL A 468 -42.10 25.71 8.02
CA VAL A 468 -42.52 26.59 9.13
C VAL A 468 -44.01 26.96 9.06
N SER A 469 -44.64 26.84 7.88
CA SER A 469 -46.08 27.06 7.67
C SER A 469 -46.60 26.20 6.51
N GLY A 470 -47.90 25.91 6.48
CA GLY A 470 -48.52 25.07 5.44
C GLY A 470 -48.40 23.56 5.68
N PHE A 471 -48.33 23.12 6.95
CA PHE A 471 -48.24 21.70 7.31
C PHE A 471 -49.44 20.87 6.84
N ASP A 472 -50.62 21.48 6.83
CA ASP A 472 -51.86 20.94 6.30
C ASP A 472 -51.80 20.70 4.79
N VAL A 473 -51.20 21.62 4.03
CA VAL A 473 -50.97 21.47 2.58
C VAL A 473 -50.04 20.29 2.31
N ILE A 474 -48.96 20.13 3.09
CA ILE A 474 -48.06 18.96 2.97
C ILE A 474 -48.78 17.67 3.31
N LYS A 475 -49.65 17.65 4.32
CA LYS A 475 -50.48 16.48 4.64
C LYS A 475 -51.48 16.15 3.52
N ALA A 476 -52.07 17.16 2.87
CA ALA A 476 -52.96 16.95 1.73
C ALA A 476 -52.19 16.34 0.54
N ALA A 477 -50.99 16.86 0.25
CA ALA A 477 -50.09 16.28 -0.76
C ALA A 477 -49.66 14.86 -0.40
N GLU A 478 -49.38 14.58 0.87
CA GLU A 478 -49.04 13.25 1.37
C GLU A 478 -50.19 12.25 1.17
N ALA A 479 -51.44 12.67 1.40
CA ALA A 479 -52.63 11.82 1.32
C ALA A 479 -52.90 11.29 -0.10
N VAL A 480 -52.40 11.94 -1.14
CA VAL A 480 -52.52 11.49 -2.53
C VAL A 480 -51.34 10.61 -2.99
N GLY A 481 -50.35 10.37 -2.12
CA GLY A 481 -49.22 9.46 -2.37
C GLY A 481 -49.58 7.98 -2.26
N SER A 482 -48.59 7.12 -2.49
CA SER A 482 -48.75 5.66 -2.39
C SER A 482 -47.52 5.00 -1.77
N ALA A 483 -47.64 3.73 -1.36
CA ALA A 483 -46.55 2.99 -0.73
C ALA A 483 -45.29 2.89 -1.62
N GLU A 484 -45.47 2.79 -2.94
CA GLU A 484 -44.37 2.72 -3.92
C GLU A 484 -43.87 4.11 -4.33
N GLY A 485 -44.63 5.16 -4.01
CA GLY A 485 -44.27 6.55 -4.23
C GLY A 485 -45.02 7.29 -5.37
N PRO A 486 -45.55 6.67 -6.43
CA PRO A 486 -46.37 7.42 -7.40
C PRO A 486 -47.57 8.09 -6.74
N THR A 487 -47.93 9.29 -7.21
CA THR A 487 -49.13 10.01 -6.74
C THR A 487 -50.36 9.61 -7.55
N SER A 488 -51.51 9.55 -6.88
CA SER A 488 -52.81 9.25 -7.51
C SER A 488 -53.32 10.38 -8.40
N VAL A 489 -52.93 11.62 -8.08
CA VAL A 489 -53.20 12.83 -8.87
C VAL A 489 -51.94 13.71 -8.92
N PRO A 490 -51.79 14.61 -9.91
CA PRO A 490 -50.63 15.51 -9.97
C PRO A 490 -50.58 16.47 -8.77
N VAL A 491 -49.39 16.59 -8.18
CA VAL A 491 -49.07 17.61 -7.17
C VAL A 491 -48.02 18.54 -7.77
N ILE A 492 -48.42 19.77 -8.09
CA ILE A 492 -47.62 20.74 -8.87
C ILE A 492 -47.29 21.95 -8.01
N ILE A 493 -46.08 22.47 -8.16
CA ILE A 493 -45.69 23.78 -7.63
C ILE A 493 -46.19 24.85 -8.61
N GLU A 494 -47.32 25.49 -8.31
CA GLU A 494 -47.89 26.53 -9.18
C GLU A 494 -47.08 27.81 -9.15
N ASP A 495 -46.58 28.18 -7.97
CA ASP A 495 -45.67 29.30 -7.80
C ASP A 495 -44.66 29.04 -6.69
N CYS A 496 -43.52 29.73 -6.77
CA CYS A 496 -42.48 29.64 -5.77
C CYS A 496 -41.67 30.93 -5.69
N GLY A 497 -41.03 31.17 -4.55
CA GLY A 497 -40.21 32.36 -4.36
C GLY A 497 -39.63 32.49 -2.97
N VAL A 498 -39.13 33.68 -2.65
CA VAL A 498 -38.63 34.06 -1.33
C VAL A 498 -39.73 34.83 -0.60
N VAL A 499 -39.86 34.60 0.70
CA VAL A 499 -40.73 35.38 1.59
C VAL A 499 -39.91 36.57 2.11
N GLU A 500 -40.30 37.79 1.75
CA GLU A 500 -39.61 39.00 2.24
C GLU A 500 -39.91 39.25 3.74
N PRO A 501 -38.91 39.62 4.56
CA PRO A 501 -39.11 39.88 5.98
C PRO A 501 -39.94 41.16 6.19
N GLU A 502 -40.85 41.15 7.17
CA GLU A 502 -41.76 42.29 7.44
C GLU A 502 -41.04 43.63 7.71
N ALA A 503 -39.82 43.61 8.25
CA ALA A 503 -39.03 44.82 8.49
C ALA A 503 -38.69 45.63 7.22
N ALA A 504 -38.63 44.97 6.05
CA ALA A 504 -38.38 45.66 4.78
C ALA A 504 -39.60 46.44 4.26
N LYS A 505 -40.82 46.11 4.75
CA LYS A 505 -42.04 46.84 4.40
C LYS A 505 -42.16 48.19 5.10
N GLU A 506 -41.59 48.34 6.30
CA GLU A 506 -41.55 49.61 7.02
C GLU A 506 -40.47 50.56 6.47
N GLU A 507 -39.26 50.05 6.19
CA GLU A 507 -38.14 50.85 5.63
C GLU A 507 -38.42 51.38 4.21
N ALA A 508 -39.18 50.65 3.40
CA ALA A 508 -39.57 51.09 2.05
C ALA A 508 -40.66 52.18 2.07
N ALA A 509 -41.39 52.35 3.17
CA ALA A 509 -42.43 53.37 3.33
C ALA A 509 -41.87 54.72 3.83
N GLU A 510 -40.73 54.73 4.52
CA GLU A 510 -40.11 55.97 5.04
C GLU A 510 -39.25 56.72 4.01
N LYS A 511 -38.58 56.02 3.08
CA LYS A 511 -37.71 56.66 2.07
C LYS A 511 -38.37 57.71 1.17
N PRO A 512 -39.61 57.53 0.67
CA PRO A 512 -40.26 58.55 -0.16
C PRO A 512 -40.59 59.82 0.62
N ALA A 513 -40.79 59.74 1.95
CA ALA A 513 -41.12 60.88 2.79
C ALA A 513 -39.87 61.71 3.13
N GLU A 514 -38.72 61.05 3.33
CA GLU A 514 -37.45 61.72 3.61
C GLU A 514 -36.85 62.37 2.35
N GLU A 515 -36.96 61.72 1.19
CA GLU A 515 -36.53 62.30 -0.10
C GLU A 515 -37.40 63.50 -0.53
N ALA A 516 -38.71 63.47 -0.23
CA ALA A 516 -39.60 64.61 -0.48
C ALA A 516 -39.27 65.81 0.42
N ALA A 517 -38.96 65.57 1.71
CA ALA A 517 -38.57 66.63 2.64
C ALA A 517 -37.19 67.23 2.31
N ALA A 518 -36.25 66.43 1.82
CA ALA A 518 -34.94 66.91 1.38
C ALA A 518 -35.03 67.77 0.11
N ALA A 519 -35.90 67.38 -0.84
CA ALA A 519 -36.12 68.15 -2.07
C ALA A 519 -36.81 69.50 -1.82
N GLU A 520 -37.73 69.59 -0.85
CA GLU A 520 -38.32 70.88 -0.43
C GLU A 520 -37.28 71.78 0.25
N ALA A 521 -36.40 71.21 1.09
CA ALA A 521 -35.35 71.99 1.77
C ALA A 521 -34.27 72.50 0.81
N GLU A 522 -33.88 71.74 -0.22
CA GLU A 522 -32.96 72.22 -1.26
C GLU A 522 -33.59 73.31 -2.14
N ALA A 523 -34.89 73.19 -2.46
CA ALA A 523 -35.59 74.21 -3.24
C ALA A 523 -35.75 75.54 -2.47
N GLU A 524 -35.97 75.50 -1.15
CA GLU A 524 -36.01 76.70 -0.31
C GLU A 524 -34.62 77.35 -0.17
N ALA A 525 -33.56 76.55 -0.06
CA ALA A 525 -32.19 77.04 0.03
C ALA A 525 -31.69 77.68 -1.28
N GLU A 526 -32.06 77.14 -2.44
CA GLU A 526 -31.75 77.76 -3.74
C GLU A 526 -32.52 79.06 -3.96
N ALA A 527 -33.78 79.14 -3.52
CA ALA A 527 -34.59 80.36 -3.60
C ALA A 527 -34.05 81.51 -2.72
N GLU A 528 -33.54 81.19 -1.51
CA GLU A 528 -32.88 82.19 -0.65
C GLU A 528 -31.53 82.65 -1.22
N ALA A 529 -30.77 81.75 -1.86
CA ALA A 529 -29.49 82.09 -2.48
C ALA A 529 -29.64 83.01 -3.70
N ASP A 530 -30.65 82.77 -4.54
CA ASP A 530 -30.93 83.64 -5.70
C ASP A 530 -31.48 85.02 -5.28
N ALA A 531 -32.25 85.09 -4.19
CA ALA A 531 -32.71 86.37 -3.63
C ALA A 531 -31.55 87.21 -3.08
N ALA A 532 -30.56 86.57 -2.44
CA ALA A 532 -29.37 87.24 -1.91
C ALA A 532 -28.42 87.72 -3.03
N ALA A 533 -28.38 87.03 -4.17
CA ALA A 533 -27.56 87.43 -5.33
C ALA A 533 -28.14 88.65 -6.08
N ALA A 534 -29.46 88.83 -6.07
CA ALA A 534 -30.12 89.97 -6.71
C ALA A 534 -29.88 91.30 -5.96
N ASP A 535 -29.83 91.28 -4.62
CA ASP A 535 -29.68 92.48 -3.78
C ASP A 535 -28.21 93.00 -3.73
N ALA A 536 -27.24 92.19 -4.16
CA ALA A 536 -25.83 92.59 -4.26
C ALA A 536 -25.48 93.29 -5.60
N SER A 537 -26.46 93.46 -6.49
CA SER A 537 -26.27 94.03 -7.84
C SER A 537 -27.06 95.32 -8.12
N ALA A 538 -27.71 95.88 -7.10
CA ALA A 538 -28.34 97.20 -7.09
C ALA A 538 -27.56 98.17 -6.18
#